data_AF-D7EC08-F1
#
_entry.id   AF-D7EC08-F1
#
_cell.length_a   1.000
_cell.length_b   1.000
_cell.length_c   1.000
_cell.angle_alpha   90.00
_cell.angle_beta   90.00
_cell.angle_gamma   90.00
#
_symmetry.space_group_name_H-M   'P 1'
#
loop_
_entity.id
_entity.type
_entity.pdbx_description
1 polymer ?
#
loop_
_entity_poly.entity_id
_entity_poly.type
_entity_poly.pdbx_seq_one_letter_code
_entity_poly.pdbx_strand_id
1 'polypeptide(L)' 'MEYIMKSCPICGGKFVVMEDAANEAVYCTLECLSKAEKSMNKVSMKI' A
#
# COMPACT_ATOMS: atom_id res chain seq x y z
N MET A 1 18.04 -9.45 10.00
CA MET A 1 16.70 -9.15 9.47
C MET A 1 16.18 -7.97 10.23
N GLU A 2 16.05 -6.82 9.56
CA GLU A 2 15.49 -5.59 10.15
C GLU A 2 14.05 -5.40 9.70
N TYR A 3 13.23 -4.91 10.62
CA TYR A 3 11.85 -4.53 10.36
C TYR A 3 11.74 -3.03 10.49
N ILE A 4 11.14 -2.39 9.49
CA ILE A 4 10.86 -0.97 9.53
C ILE A 4 9.37 -0.73 9.66
N MET A 5 9.02 0.38 10.32
CA MET A 5 7.63 0.81 10.46
C MET A 5 7.26 1.74 9.31
N LYS A 6 6.17 1.45 8.61
CA LYS A 6 5.61 2.29 7.55
C LYS A 6 4.18 2.70 7.89
N SER A 7 3.74 3.79 7.29
CA SER A 7 2.36 4.27 7.38
C SER A 7 1.64 3.97 6.07
N CYS A 8 0.46 3.37 6.15
CA CYS A 8 -0.35 3.10 4.97
C CYS A 8 -0.97 4.41 4.46
N PRO A 9 -0.78 4.77 3.18
CA PRO A 9 -1.31 6.02 2.64
C PRO A 9 -2.83 6.02 2.48
N ILE A 10 -3.49 4.86 2.60
CA ILE A 10 -4.94 4.71 2.37
C ILE A 10 -5.73 4.90 3.67
N CYS A 11 -5.24 4.34 4.78
CA CYS A 11 -5.96 4.38 6.06
C CYS A 11 -5.20 5.10 7.17
N GLY A 12 -3.94 5.51 6.94
CA GLY A 12 -3.07 6.11 7.95
C GLY A 12 -2.54 5.12 9.00
N GLY A 13 -2.94 3.85 8.94
CA GLY A 13 -2.50 2.81 9.86
C GLY A 13 -1.01 2.50 9.73
N LYS A 14 -0.33 2.28 10.86
CA LYS A 14 1.08 1.88 10.87
C LYS A 14 1.21 0.37 10.78
N PHE A 15 2.19 -0.11 10.01
CA PHE A 15 2.47 -1.54 9.83
C PHE A 15 3.98 -1.77 9.74
N VAL A 16 4.41 -2.99 10.06
CA VAL A 16 5.81 -3.40 10.02
C VAL A 16 6.08 -4.23 8.78
N VAL A 17 7.20 -3.97 8.13
CA VAL A 17 7.66 -4.67 6.93
C VAL A 17 9.13 -5.01 7.10
N MET A 18 9.57 -6.10 6.48
CA MET A 18 11.00 -6.37 6.37
C MET A 18 11.63 -5.28 5.50
N GLU A 19 12.82 -4.82 5.87
CA GLU A 19 13.53 -3.75 5.15
C GLU A 19 13.68 -4.06 3.65
N ASP A 20 14.01 -5.30 3.30
CA ASP A 20 14.14 -5.78 1.91
C ASP A 20 12.83 -5.64 1.12
N ALA A 21 11.70 -5.96 1.76
CA ALA A 21 10.36 -5.82 1.18
C ALA A 21 9.78 -4.41 1.34
N ALA A 22 10.46 -3.50 2.03
CA ALA A 22 9.91 -2.19 2.36
C ALA A 22 9.68 -1.32 1.13
N ASN A 23 10.44 -1.53 0.06
CA ASN A 23 10.26 -0.81 -1.20
C ASN A 23 8.97 -1.24 -1.91
N GLU A 24 8.62 -2.53 -1.84
CA GLU A 24 7.45 -3.11 -2.50
C GLU A 24 6.18 -3.01 -1.63
N ALA A 25 6.32 -3.10 -0.31
CA ALA A 25 5.21 -3.07 0.63
C ALA A 25 4.76 -1.63 0.93
N VAL A 26 3.73 -1.17 0.21
CA VAL A 26 3.14 0.17 0.33
C VAL A 26 1.90 0.20 1.24
N TYR A 27 1.13 -0.89 1.28
CA TYR A 27 -0.16 -0.94 1.97
C TYR A 27 -0.14 -1.91 3.15
N CYS A 28 -0.84 -1.56 4.24
CA CYS A 28 -0.90 -2.41 5.42
C CYS A 28 -1.70 -3.70 5.23
N THR A 29 -2.63 -3.71 4.26
CA THR A 29 -3.55 -4.84 3.99
C THR A 29 -3.91 -4.90 2.50
N LEU A 30 -4.33 -6.09 2.05
CA LEU A 30 -4.89 -6.29 0.70
C LEU A 30 -6.13 -5.43 0.43
N GLU A 31 -6.90 -5.09 1.47
CA GLU A 31 -8.05 -4.19 1.33
C GLU A 31 -7.60 -2.77 0.93
N CYS A 32 -6.55 -2.26 1.58
CA CYS A 32 -5.98 -0.95 1.24
C CYS A 32 -5.38 -0.95 -0.17
N LEU A 33 -4.73 -2.05 -0.58
CA LEU A 33 -4.29 -2.24 -1.96
C LEU A 33 -5.48 -2.16 -2.94
N SER A 34 -6.55 -2.93 -2.69
CA SER A 34 -7.73 -2.93 -3.56
C SER A 34 -8.42 -1.55 -3.62
N LYS A 35 -8.45 -0.79 -2.51
CA LYS A 35 -8.94 0.60 -2.47
C LYS A 35 -8.07 1.53 -3.33
N ALA A 36 -6.75 1.35 -3.31
CA ALA A 36 -5.81 2.10 -4.14
C ALA A 36 -6.02 1.77 -5.63
N GLU A 37 -6.11 0.49 -5.99
CA GLU A 37 -6.35 0.03 -7.36
C GLU A 37 -7.69 0.53 -7.92
N LYS A 38 -8.76 0.50 -7.12
CA LYS A 38 -10.07 1.06 -7.49
C LYS A 38 -10.01 2.57 -7.75
N SER A 39 -9.15 3.28 -7.03
CA SER A 39 -8.94 4.72 -7.23
C SER A 39 -8.13 4.99 -8.50
N MET A 40 -7.18 4.13 -8.85
CA MET A 40 -6.39 4.21 -10.08
C MET A 40 -7.19 3.85 -11.34
N ASN A 41 -8.13 2.90 -11.24
CA ASN A 41 -8.96 2.46 -12.37
C ASN A 41 -9.97 3.52 -12.87
N LYS A 42 -10.17 4.63 -12.14
CA LYS A 42 -10.92 5.78 -12.69
C LYS A 42 -10.14 6.57 -13.76
N VAL A 43 -8.85 6.28 -13.97
CA VAL A 43 -8.00 6.96 -14.97
C VAL A 43 -7.88 6.17 -16.29
N SER A 44 -8.26 4.88 -16.32
CA SER A 44 -8.11 4.02 -17.52
C SER A 44 -9.40 3.60 -18.22
N MET A 45 -10.57 4.04 -17.75
CA MET A 45 -11.81 4.04 -18.55
C MET A 45 -12.09 5.46 -19.06
N LYS A 46 -11.21 5.94 -19.94
CA LYS A 46 -11.47 7.08 -20.81
C LYS A 46 -11.45 6.56 -22.26
N ILE A 47 -12.63 6.12 -22.68
CA ILE A 47 -13.11 5.92 -24.07
C ILE A 47 -12.47 4.75 -24.83
#